data_AF-A0A396KZJ4-F1
#
_entry.id   AF-A0A396KZJ4-F1
#
_cell.length_a   1.000
_cell.length_b   1.000
_cell.length_c   1.000
_cell.angle_alpha   90.00
_cell.angle_beta   90.00
_cell.angle_gamma   90.00
#
_symmetry.space_group_name_H-M   'P 1'
#
loop_
_entity.id
_entity.type
_entity.pdbx_description
1 polymer ?
#
loop_
_entity_poly.entity_id
_entity_poly.type
_entity_poly.pdbx_seq_one_letter_code
_entity_poly.pdbx_strand_id
1 'polypeptide(L)' 'MNVLNPKFEKAHKDFVLHFGYCPQIPNEIDFDQSKYADDLLKSVADNYDYTTEKYGTQVPKKYPKPKIIID' A
#
# COMPACT_ATOMS: atom_id res chain seq x y z
N MET A 1 10.07 -1.26 20.94
CA MET A 1 9.65 -0.86 19.58
C MET A 1 10.07 -1.98 18.65
N ASN A 2 9.12 -2.70 18.04
CA ASN A 2 9.45 -3.74 17.08
C ASN A 2 10.19 -3.07 15.91
N VAL A 3 11.41 -3.49 15.65
CA VAL A 3 12.18 -3.02 14.50
C VAL A 3 11.39 -3.41 13.26
N LEU A 4 10.81 -2.43 12.56
CA LEU A 4 10.14 -2.65 11.28
C LEU A 4 11.12 -3.36 10.34
N ASN A 5 10.69 -4.47 9.74
CA ASN A 5 11.51 -5.21 8.79
C ASN A 5 11.93 -4.27 7.63
N PRO A 6 13.24 -4.06 7.37
CA PRO A 6 13.70 -3.14 6.32
C PRO A 6 13.14 -3.45 4.92
N LYS A 7 12.88 -4.74 4.64
CA LYS A 7 12.23 -5.17 3.38
C LYS A 7 10.80 -4.64 3.28
N PHE A 8 10.04 -4.75 4.36
CA PHE A 8 8.67 -4.25 4.44
C PHE A 8 8.62 -2.73 4.27
N GLU A 9 9.50 -2.00 4.97
CA GLU A 9 9.56 -0.54 4.86
C GLU A 9 9.81 -0.09 3.41
N LYS A 10 10.79 -0.71 2.75
CA LYS A 10 11.10 -0.41 1.35
C LYS A 10 9.93 -0.75 0.42
N ALA A 11 9.36 -1.95 0.55
CA ALA A 11 8.25 -2.39 -0.28
C ALA A 11 7.00 -1.49 -0.11
N HIS A 12 6.70 -1.09 1.13
CA HIS A 12 5.61 -0.17 1.43
C HIS A 12 5.83 1.20 0.79
N LYS A 13 7.05 1.75 0.91
CA LYS A 13 7.39 3.04 0.29
C LYS A 13 7.26 2.97 -1.23
N ASP A 14 7.80 1.93 -1.85
CA ASP A 14 7.75 1.74 -3.31
C ASP A 14 6.29 1.64 -3.79
N PHE A 15 5.45 0.89 -3.06
CA PHE A 15 4.02 0.78 -3.36
C PHE A 15 3.30 2.13 -3.28
N VAL A 16 3.47 2.87 -2.18
CA VAL A 16 2.79 4.17 -1.98
C VAL A 16 3.18 5.17 -3.05
N LEU A 17 4.46 5.21 -3.42
CA LEU A 17 4.96 6.10 -4.47
C LEU A 17 4.41 5.72 -5.85
N HIS A 18 4.27 4.43 -6.13
CA HIS A 18 3.80 3.93 -7.43
C HIS A 18 2.29 4.15 -7.62
N PHE A 19 1.49 3.81 -6.61
CA PHE A 19 0.03 3.85 -6.72
C PHE A 19 -0.61 5.14 -6.20
N GLY A 20 0.10 5.92 -5.36
CA GLY A 20 -0.38 7.17 -4.80
C GLY A 20 -1.37 7.00 -3.63
N TYR A 21 -1.42 5.83 -3.00
CA TYR A 21 -2.22 5.56 -1.82
C TYR A 21 -1.59 4.47 -0.95
N CYS A 22 -2.03 4.39 0.32
CA CYS A 22 -1.53 3.42 1.27
C CYS A 22 -2.26 2.08 1.15
N PRO A 23 -1.54 0.94 1.12
CA PRO A 23 -2.16 -0.38 1.20
C PRO A 23 -2.70 -0.61 2.62
N GLN A 24 -3.75 -1.44 2.75
CA GLN A 24 -4.23 -1.89 4.05
C GLN A 24 -3.19 -2.80 4.68
N ILE A 25 -2.83 -2.51 5.93
CA ILE A 25 -1.94 -3.33 6.74
C ILE A 25 -2.82 -4.23 7.63
N PRO A 26 -2.70 -5.57 7.53
CA PRO A 26 -3.41 -6.48 8.43
C PRO A 26 -3.03 -6.24 9.89
N ASN A 27 -4.02 -6.33 10.79
CA ASN A 27 -3.82 -6.16 12.25
C ASN A 27 -3.83 -7.50 13.00
N GLU A 28 -3.42 -8.57 12.31
CA GLU A 28 -3.41 -9.94 12.82
C GLU A 28 -2.14 -10.21 13.64
N ILE A 29 -2.26 -11.01 14.71
CA ILE A 29 -1.13 -11.34 15.60
C ILE A 29 -0.04 -12.14 14.85
N ASP A 30 -0.43 -12.91 13.85
CA ASP A 30 0.40 -13.78 13.01
C ASP A 30 0.71 -13.15 11.63
N PHE A 31 0.60 -11.84 11.51
CA PHE A 31 0.91 -11.13 10.27
C PHE A 31 2.36 -11.33 9.81
N ASP A 32 2.54 -12.05 8.70
CA ASP A 32 3.84 -12.24 8.07
C ASP A 32 4.23 -11.02 7.20
N GLN A 33 5.03 -10.14 7.80
CA GLN A 33 5.57 -8.95 7.14
C GLN A 33 6.40 -9.26 5.89
N SER A 34 7.06 -10.42 5.83
CA SER A 34 7.92 -10.79 4.71
C SER A 34 7.10 -11.15 3.49
N LYS A 35 6.05 -11.97 3.69
CA LYS A 35 5.10 -12.33 2.63
C LYS A 35 4.33 -11.11 2.14
N TYR A 36 3.89 -10.24 3.05
CA TYR A 36 3.22 -9.00 2.67
C TYR A 36 4.13 -8.09 1.84
N ALA A 37 5.42 -7.96 2.21
CA ALA A 37 6.38 -7.19 1.43
C ALA A 37 6.56 -7.75 0.00
N ASP A 38 6.55 -9.07 -0.17
CA ASP A 38 6.61 -9.70 -1.50
C ASP A 38 5.35 -9.39 -2.34
N ASP A 39 4.17 -9.41 -1.72
CA ASP A 39 2.92 -9.05 -2.38
C ASP A 39 2.88 -7.56 -2.80
N LEU A 40 3.45 -6.66 -2.00
CA LEU A 40 3.62 -5.24 -2.37
C LEU A 40 4.57 -5.06 -3.55
N LEU A 41 5.74 -5.69 -3.52
CA LEU A 41 6.73 -5.61 -4.60
C LEU A 41 6.18 -6.19 -5.90
N LYS A 42 5.45 -7.30 -5.83
CA LYS A 42 4.74 -7.89 -6.97
C LYS A 42 3.70 -6.93 -7.53
N SER A 43 2.94 -6.26 -6.66
CA SER A 43 1.93 -5.28 -7.09
C SER A 43 2.55 -4.14 -7.89
N VAL A 44 3.70 -3.61 -7.43
CA VAL A 44 4.46 -2.58 -8.15
C VAL A 44 4.99 -3.11 -9.48
N ALA A 45 5.61 -4.29 -9.50
CA ALA A 45 6.18 -4.89 -10.71
C ALA A 45 5.13 -5.17 -11.79
N ASP A 46 3.96 -5.67 -11.38
CA ASP A 46 2.86 -6.01 -12.29
C ASP A 46 1.94 -4.80 -12.58
N ASN A 47 2.18 -3.65 -11.91
CA ASN A 47 1.32 -2.46 -11.95
C ASN A 47 -0.16 -2.78 -11.63
N TYR A 48 -0.40 -3.72 -10.71
CA TYR A 48 -1.72 -4.17 -10.28
C TYR A 48 -1.76 -4.32 -8.75
N ASP A 49 -2.75 -3.71 -8.09
CA ASP A 49 -2.86 -3.77 -6.63
C ASP A 49 -3.54 -5.07 -6.14
N TYR A 50 -2.73 -6.07 -5.80
CA TYR A 50 -3.19 -7.32 -5.18
C TYR A 50 -3.68 -7.16 -3.74
N THR A 51 -3.40 -6.03 -3.09
CA THR A 51 -3.77 -5.79 -1.69
C THR A 51 -5.25 -5.48 -1.52
N THR A 52 -5.93 -5.03 -2.58
CA THR A 52 -7.39 -4.85 -2.60
C THR A 52 -8.13 -6.16 -2.28
N GLU A 53 -7.80 -7.23 -2.99
CA GLU A 53 -8.42 -8.54 -2.83
C GLU A 53 -7.90 -9.28 -1.59
N LYS A 54 -6.58 -9.24 -1.34
CA LYS A 54 -5.95 -10.02 -0.27
C LYS A 54 -6.14 -9.44 1.13
N TYR A 55 -6.11 -8.10 1.24
CA TYR A 55 -6.03 -7.40 2.51
C TYR A 55 -7.15 -6.37 2.69
N GLY A 56 -8.03 -6.21 1.71
CA GLY A 56 -9.13 -5.25 1.78
C GLY A 56 -8.69 -3.79 1.59
N THR A 57 -7.58 -3.55 0.89
CA THR A 57 -7.14 -2.19 0.56
C THR A 57 -8.23 -1.42 -0.16
N GLN A 58 -8.56 -0.23 0.35
CA GLN A 58 -9.50 0.67 -0.28
C GLN A 58 -8.74 1.68 -1.14
N VAL A 59 -8.88 1.55 -2.46
CA VAL A 59 -8.35 2.55 -3.41
C VAL A 59 -9.12 3.86 -3.18
N PRO A 60 -8.45 4.97 -2.87
CA PRO A 60 -9.12 6.25 -2.69
C PRO A 60 -9.88 6.61 -3.95
N LYS A 61 -11.14 7.05 -3.80
CA LYS A 61 -11.88 7.63 -4.91
C LYS A 61 -11.08 8.81 -5.44
N LYS A 62 -10.74 8.81 -6.73
CA LYS A 62 -10.17 10.00 -7.38
C LYS A 62 -11.20 11.11 -7.28
N TYR A 63 -11.00 12.03 -6.33
CA TYR A 63 -11.79 13.24 -6.30
C TYR A 63 -11.42 14.07 -7.52
N PRO A 64 -12.42 14.57 -8.29
CA PRO A 64 -12.11 15.51 -9.36
C PRO A 64 -11.35 16.69 -8.78
N LYS A 65 -10.46 17.29 -9.58
CA LYS A 65 -9.81 18.54 -9.18
C LYS A 65 -10.89 19.52 -8.73
N PRO A 66 -10.70 20.22 -7.59
CA PRO A 66 -11.67 21.19 -7.12
C PRO A 66 -11.93 22.20 -8.24
N LYS A 67 -13.22 22.43 -8.56
CA LYS A 67 -13.61 23.37 -9.63
C LYS A 67 -13.33 24.82 -9.26
N ILE A 68 -13.23 25.10 -7.96
CA ILE A 68 -12.99 26.43 -7.42
C ILE A 68 -11.90 26.26 -6.37
N ILE A 69 -10.82 27.02 -6.54
CA ILE A 69 -9.75 27.18 -5.55
C ILE A 69 -9.82 28.66 -5.17
N ILE A 70 -10.10 28.94 -3.90
CA ILE A 70 -10.10 30.29 -3.33
C ILE A 70 -8.78 30.43 -2.57
N ASP A 71 -8.01 31.47 -2.90
CA ASP A 71 -6.81 31.91 -2.19
C ASP A 71 -7.19 32.90 -1.07
#